data_AF-A0A3G8XKM2-F1
#
_entry.id   AF-A0A3G8XKM2-F1
#
_cell.length_a   1.000
_cell.length_b   1.000
_cell.length_c   1.000
_cell.angle_alpha   90.00
_cell.angle_beta   90.00
_cell.angle_gamma   90.00
#
_symmetry.space_group_name_H-M   'P 1'
#
loop_
_entity.id
_entity.type
_entity.pdbx_description
1 polymer ?
#
loop_
_entity_poly.entity_id
_entity_poly.type
_entity_poly.pdbx_seq_one_letter_code
_entity_poly.pdbx_strand_id
1 'polypeptide(L)'
;MEDITAKTKISELIKANPKSIDAIASLAKPLEKLKNPILRKIMASRVTIGEAAKMGGTTVEEFKRVLLPLGFTFKQETSTKEETISEPKPTWLQQANKSDIDFYDVRPIIDNGADPLKEILGRFKTTQPGKILCIINNFVPTPLIHLLKQEKAEDTFVETFSDKEFYTYFLKKEKEASQSSETAEEKLQMNDEESFAAICSHFTKDQTKEIDVRELEMPGPMQLILAELEELPVGHALYINHKRVPVYLLEELADKNYQVHINNREEGNVKMLIFKK
;
A
#
# COMPACT_ATOMS: atom_id res chain seq x y z
N MET A 1 -1.73 18.76 -33.96
CA MET A 1 -2.67 18.66 -32.84
C MET A 1 -2.36 17.36 -32.15
N GLU A 2 -1.98 17.42 -30.89
CA GLU A 2 -1.65 16.23 -30.10
C GLU A 2 -2.83 15.97 -29.17
N ASP A 3 -3.35 14.74 -29.24
CA ASP A 3 -4.49 14.33 -28.45
C ASP A 3 -4.02 13.96 -27.04
N ILE A 4 -4.58 14.60 -26.03
CA ILE A 4 -4.19 14.40 -24.63
C ILE A 4 -5.38 13.92 -23.79
N THR A 5 -5.09 13.18 -22.72
CA THR A 5 -6.05 12.64 -21.76
C THR A 5 -5.54 12.86 -20.33
N ALA A 6 -6.35 12.55 -19.32
CA ALA A 6 -5.92 12.63 -17.91
C ALA A 6 -4.68 11.77 -17.60
N LYS A 7 -4.41 10.74 -18.42
CA LYS A 7 -3.28 9.81 -18.28
C LYS A 7 -2.01 10.28 -19.01
N THR A 8 -2.10 11.33 -19.83
CA THR A 8 -0.94 11.91 -20.53
C THR A 8 0.08 12.43 -19.51
N LYS A 9 1.36 12.16 -19.74
CA LYS A 9 2.43 12.61 -18.83
C LYS A 9 2.73 14.09 -19.04
N ILE A 10 3.07 14.79 -17.95
CA ILE A 10 3.45 16.20 -18.04
C ILE A 10 4.69 16.40 -18.93
N SER A 11 5.61 15.43 -18.96
CA SER A 11 6.79 15.45 -19.85
C SER A 11 6.44 15.41 -21.33
N GLU A 12 5.37 14.71 -21.71
CA GLU A 12 4.87 14.65 -23.09
C GLU A 12 4.33 16.01 -23.52
N LEU A 13 3.55 16.67 -22.65
CA LEU A 13 3.06 18.04 -22.89
C LEU A 13 4.18 19.06 -23.07
N ILE A 14 5.24 18.94 -22.27
CA ILE A 14 6.39 19.85 -22.33
C ILE A 14 7.21 19.60 -23.60
N LYS A 15 7.35 18.33 -24.01
CA LYS A 15 8.04 17.95 -25.24
C LYS A 15 7.28 18.45 -26.48
N ALA A 16 5.96 18.33 -26.45
CA ALA A 16 5.07 18.78 -27.51
C ALA A 16 5.04 20.32 -27.62
N ASN A 17 4.95 21.01 -26.48
CA ASN A 17 4.97 22.46 -26.43
C ASN A 17 5.65 22.96 -25.14
N PRO A 18 6.85 23.57 -25.23
CA PRO A 18 7.54 24.11 -24.05
C PRO A 18 6.73 25.17 -23.28
N LYS A 19 5.78 25.86 -23.92
CA LYS A 19 4.90 26.84 -23.26
C LYS A 19 3.92 26.19 -22.26
N SER A 20 3.76 24.86 -22.31
CA SER A 20 2.97 24.11 -21.32
C SER A 20 3.50 24.30 -19.90
N ILE A 21 4.79 24.57 -19.73
CA ILE A 21 5.41 24.76 -18.41
C ILE A 21 4.75 25.93 -17.67
N ASP A 22 4.67 27.10 -18.30
CA ASP A 22 4.11 28.29 -17.68
C ASP A 22 2.59 28.19 -17.52
N ALA A 23 1.91 27.56 -18.49
CA ALA A 23 0.48 27.30 -18.43
C ALA A 23 0.11 26.41 -17.23
N ILE A 24 0.80 25.29 -17.04
CA ILE A 24 0.56 24.36 -15.92
C ILE A 24 0.97 25.00 -14.58
N ALA A 25 2.10 25.70 -14.55
CA ALA A 25 2.57 26.40 -13.35
C ALA A 25 1.61 27.49 -12.87
N SER A 26 0.76 28.03 -13.75
CA SER A 26 -0.24 29.03 -13.40
C SER A 26 -1.46 28.48 -12.64
N LEU A 27 -1.65 27.17 -12.62
CA LEU A 27 -2.87 26.55 -12.07
C LEU A 27 -2.85 26.48 -10.55
N ALA A 28 -1.70 26.19 -9.95
CA ALA A 28 -1.57 26.05 -8.51
C ALA A 28 -0.11 26.25 -8.05
N LYS A 29 0.06 26.77 -6.83
CA LYS A 29 1.38 26.99 -6.20
C LYS A 29 2.30 25.76 -6.21
N PRO A 30 1.82 24.52 -5.96
CA PRO A 30 2.68 23.32 -6.06
C PRO A 30 3.25 23.08 -7.47
N LEU A 31 2.53 23.49 -8.52
CA LEU A 31 2.88 23.28 -9.91
C LEU A 31 3.93 24.30 -10.42
N GLU A 32 4.14 25.41 -9.71
CA GLU A 32 5.21 26.38 -10.02
C GLU A 32 6.60 25.74 -10.04
N LYS A 33 6.79 24.65 -9.31
CA LYS A 33 8.04 23.86 -9.28
C LYS A 33 8.45 23.35 -10.66
N LEU A 34 7.51 23.23 -11.61
CA LEU A 34 7.81 22.88 -13.01
C LEU A 34 8.66 23.93 -13.74
N LYS A 35 8.71 25.18 -13.27
CA LYS A 35 9.58 26.21 -13.84
C LYS A 35 11.06 25.92 -13.57
N ASN A 36 11.38 25.23 -12.47
CA ASN A 36 12.74 24.84 -12.15
C ASN A 36 13.17 23.64 -13.04
N PRO A 37 14.21 23.77 -13.89
CA PRO A 37 14.61 22.70 -14.83
C PRO A 37 14.95 21.35 -14.18
N ILE A 38 15.50 21.37 -12.96
CA ILE A 38 15.90 20.16 -12.23
C ILE A 38 14.64 19.44 -11.71
N LEU A 39 13.78 20.17 -11.00
CA LEU A 39 12.52 19.63 -10.48
C LEU A 39 11.60 19.17 -11.61
N ARG A 40 11.56 19.93 -12.70
CA ARG A 40 10.83 19.57 -13.94
C ARG A 40 11.27 18.22 -14.48
N LYS A 41 12.58 17.97 -14.59
CA LYS A 41 13.10 16.70 -15.12
C LYS A 41 12.67 15.51 -14.25
N ILE A 42 12.64 15.70 -12.92
CA ILE A 42 12.29 14.67 -11.95
C ILE A 42 10.78 14.40 -11.94
N MET A 43 9.95 15.45 -11.89
CA MET A 43 8.51 15.34 -11.69
C MET A 43 7.75 15.08 -12.99
N ALA A 44 8.09 15.79 -14.08
CA ALA A 44 7.30 15.74 -15.30
C ALA A 44 7.31 14.36 -16.00
N SER A 45 8.37 13.57 -15.80
CA SER A 45 8.48 12.21 -16.37
C SER A 45 7.65 11.16 -15.63
N ARG A 46 7.22 11.47 -14.40
CA ARG A 46 6.58 10.52 -13.48
C ARG A 46 5.12 10.82 -13.15
N VAL A 47 4.67 12.04 -13.46
CA VAL A 47 3.33 12.53 -13.08
C VAL A 47 2.47 12.75 -14.34
N THR A 48 1.24 12.28 -14.28
CA THR A 48 0.19 12.50 -15.29
C THR A 48 -0.62 13.77 -15.03
N ILE A 49 -1.43 14.22 -15.99
CA ILE A 49 -2.33 15.37 -15.80
C ILE A 49 -3.27 15.15 -14.61
N GLY A 50 -3.87 13.96 -14.49
CA GLY A 50 -4.80 13.64 -13.40
C GLY A 50 -4.14 13.62 -12.02
N GLU A 51 -2.93 13.07 -11.93
CA GLU A 51 -2.16 13.09 -10.67
C GLU A 51 -1.72 14.51 -10.31
N ALA A 52 -1.25 15.29 -11.29
CA ALA A 52 -0.87 16.68 -11.08
C ALA A 52 -2.06 17.54 -10.63
N ALA A 53 -3.26 17.27 -11.15
CA ALA A 53 -4.50 17.92 -10.74
C ALA A 53 -4.80 17.63 -9.26
N LYS A 54 -4.82 16.35 -8.86
CA LYS A 54 -5.01 15.93 -7.47
C LYS A 54 -3.97 16.53 -6.51
N MET A 55 -2.69 16.46 -6.86
CA MET A 55 -1.59 16.99 -6.04
C MET A 55 -1.61 18.52 -5.96
N GLY A 56 -2.07 19.20 -7.00
CA GLY A 56 -2.17 20.66 -7.07
C GLY A 56 -3.44 21.23 -6.44
N GLY A 57 -4.40 20.38 -6.05
CA GLY A 57 -5.73 20.84 -5.62
C GLY A 57 -6.51 21.51 -6.75
N THR A 58 -6.33 21.06 -7.99
CA THR A 58 -7.00 21.57 -9.20
C THR A 58 -7.65 20.43 -9.97
N THR A 59 -8.36 20.71 -11.07
CA THR A 59 -9.12 19.73 -11.85
C THR A 59 -8.52 19.49 -13.23
N VAL A 60 -8.86 18.37 -13.88
CA VAL A 60 -8.41 18.07 -15.24
C VAL A 60 -8.99 19.06 -16.25
N GLU A 61 -10.19 19.59 -15.98
CA GLU A 61 -10.85 20.65 -16.73
C GLU A 61 -10.01 21.92 -16.75
N GLU A 62 -9.39 22.24 -15.62
CA GLU A 62 -8.56 23.43 -15.49
C GLU A 62 -7.23 23.28 -16.25
N PHE A 63 -6.66 22.07 -16.28
CA PHE A 63 -5.57 21.73 -17.20
C PHE A 63 -5.98 21.85 -18.67
N LYS A 64 -7.16 21.34 -19.03
CA LYS A 64 -7.70 21.49 -20.38
C LYS A 64 -7.84 22.97 -20.77
N ARG A 65 -8.33 23.81 -19.86
CA ARG A 65 -8.52 25.26 -20.08
C ARG A 65 -7.22 25.97 -20.48
N VAL A 66 -6.10 25.62 -19.84
CA VAL A 66 -4.79 26.28 -20.12
C VAL A 66 -3.98 25.63 -21.23
N LEU A 67 -4.24 24.36 -21.55
CA LEU A 67 -3.56 23.62 -22.62
C LEU A 67 -4.26 23.76 -23.98
N LEU A 68 -5.57 23.96 -24.03
CA LEU A 68 -6.32 24.14 -25.28
C LEU A 68 -5.77 25.30 -26.15
N PRO A 69 -5.44 26.49 -25.59
CA PRO A 69 -4.83 27.58 -26.37
C PRO A 69 -3.43 27.25 -26.93
N LEU A 70 -2.77 26.22 -26.40
CA LEU A 70 -1.45 25.78 -26.83
C LEU A 70 -1.47 24.74 -27.96
N GLY A 71 -2.66 24.40 -28.48
CA GLY A 71 -2.85 23.49 -29.60
C GLY A 71 -3.04 22.02 -29.20
N PHE A 72 -3.25 21.75 -27.91
CA PHE A 72 -3.64 20.43 -27.42
C PHE A 72 -5.13 20.21 -27.60
N THR A 73 -5.51 19.00 -27.97
CA THR A 73 -6.92 18.61 -28.07
C THR A 73 -7.18 17.53 -27.03
N PHE A 74 -8.10 17.80 -26.11
CA PHE A 74 -8.50 16.78 -25.15
C PHE A 74 -9.44 15.82 -25.86
N LYS A 75 -9.01 14.57 -26.05
CA LYS A 75 -9.94 13.50 -26.41
C LYS A 75 -10.89 13.35 -25.24
N GLN A 76 -12.17 13.63 -25.48
CA GLN A 76 -13.22 13.14 -24.61
C GLN A 76 -13.10 11.62 -24.65
N GLU A 77 -12.50 11.03 -23.61
CA GLU A 77 -13.16 9.86 -23.06
C GLU A 77 -14.57 10.35 -22.77
N THR A 78 -15.54 9.86 -23.52
CA THR A 78 -16.96 10.12 -23.29
C THR A 78 -17.19 10.05 -21.80
N SER A 79 -17.40 11.22 -21.22
CA SER A 79 -17.85 11.35 -19.85
C SER A 79 -19.26 10.76 -19.79
N THR A 80 -19.36 9.45 -19.61
CA THR A 80 -20.10 9.02 -18.42
C THR A 80 -19.50 9.83 -17.29
N LYS A 81 -20.35 10.60 -16.62
CA LYS A 81 -20.05 11.30 -15.37
C LYS A 81 -18.95 10.57 -14.60
N GLU A 82 -18.09 11.31 -13.94
CA GLU A 82 -17.29 10.78 -12.82
C GLU A 82 -18.24 10.30 -11.70
N GLU A 83 -19.02 9.26 -11.98
CA GLU A 83 -19.13 8.15 -11.08
C GLU A 83 -17.72 7.56 -11.09
N THR A 84 -17.07 7.66 -9.94
CA THR A 84 -16.10 6.66 -9.48
C THR A 84 -16.23 5.40 -10.33
N ILE A 85 -15.15 4.98 -11.00
CA ILE A 85 -15.02 3.59 -11.43
C ILE A 85 -14.92 2.80 -10.12
N SER A 86 -16.07 2.66 -9.44
CA SER A 86 -16.35 1.56 -8.56
C SER A 86 -16.40 0.39 -9.51
N GLU A 87 -15.39 -0.47 -9.46
CA GLU A 87 -15.54 -1.82 -9.98
C GLU A 87 -16.94 -2.31 -9.57
N PRO A 88 -17.74 -2.86 -10.48
CA PRO A 88 -19.09 -3.28 -10.10
C PRO A 88 -18.95 -4.24 -8.92
N LYS A 89 -19.68 -3.97 -7.82
CA LYS A 89 -19.61 -4.79 -6.61
C LYS A 89 -19.65 -6.26 -7.00
N PRO A 90 -18.69 -7.08 -6.56
CA PRO A 90 -18.66 -8.48 -6.98
C PRO A 90 -19.88 -9.22 -6.44
N THR A 91 -20.26 -10.29 -7.14
CA THR A 91 -21.48 -11.05 -6.83
C THR A 91 -21.47 -11.60 -5.40
N TRP A 92 -20.31 -12.05 -4.90
CA TRP A 92 -20.16 -12.53 -3.52
C TRP A 92 -20.47 -11.46 -2.48
N LEU A 93 -20.17 -10.19 -2.76
CA LEU A 93 -20.47 -9.08 -1.86
C LEU A 93 -21.93 -8.62 -1.97
N GLN A 94 -22.51 -8.67 -3.18
CA GLN A 94 -23.93 -8.37 -3.40
C GLN A 94 -24.86 -9.38 -2.74
N GLN A 95 -24.46 -10.66 -2.73
CA GLN A 95 -25.24 -11.77 -2.18
C GLN A 95 -24.98 -11.99 -0.68
N ALA A 96 -23.95 -11.37 -0.11
CA ALA A 96 -23.63 -11.50 1.30
C ALA A 96 -24.69 -10.84 2.19
N ASN A 97 -25.08 -11.54 3.25
CA ASN A 97 -25.89 -10.92 4.30
C ASN A 97 -25.02 -9.97 5.13
N LYS A 98 -25.62 -8.91 5.68
CA LYS A 98 -24.89 -8.01 6.60
C LYS A 98 -24.32 -8.74 7.83
N SER A 99 -24.96 -9.82 8.28
CA SER A 99 -24.47 -10.66 9.38
C SER A 99 -23.21 -11.46 9.03
N ASP A 100 -22.90 -11.60 7.73
CA ASP A 100 -21.75 -12.33 7.22
C ASP A 100 -20.54 -11.44 6.99
N ILE A 101 -20.69 -10.12 7.26
CA ILE A 101 -19.66 -9.10 7.11
C ILE A 101 -19.29 -8.58 8.50
N ASP A 102 -18.06 -8.85 8.93
CA ASP A 102 -17.46 -8.20 10.11
C ASP A 102 -16.93 -6.82 9.71
N PHE A 103 -17.57 -5.76 10.18
CA PHE A 103 -17.11 -4.39 9.95
C PHE A 103 -16.14 -3.96 11.05
N TYR A 104 -14.96 -3.51 10.65
CA TYR A 104 -13.94 -3.04 11.57
C TYR A 104 -13.38 -1.69 11.14
N ASP A 105 -13.68 -0.65 11.92
CA ASP A 105 -13.18 0.71 11.70
C ASP A 105 -11.83 0.90 12.38
N VAL A 106 -10.78 1.11 11.56
CA VAL A 106 -9.41 1.29 12.03
C VAL A 106 -8.97 2.75 12.00
N ARG A 107 -9.82 3.67 11.51
CA ARG A 107 -9.52 5.11 11.50
C ARG A 107 -9.17 5.64 12.89
N PRO A 108 -9.90 5.28 13.98
CA PRO A 108 -9.53 5.73 15.32
C PRO A 108 -8.15 5.25 15.78
N ILE A 109 -7.69 4.08 15.33
CA ILE A 109 -6.36 3.55 15.68
C ILE A 109 -5.28 4.38 14.97
N ILE A 110 -5.48 4.64 13.68
CA ILE A 110 -4.59 5.44 12.85
C ILE A 110 -4.54 6.90 13.30
N ASP A 111 -5.69 7.49 13.62
CA ASP A 111 -5.81 8.88 14.09
C ASP A 111 -5.09 9.08 15.43
N ASN A 112 -4.95 8.02 16.23
CA ASN A 112 -4.15 8.00 17.46
C ASN A 112 -2.66 7.68 17.23
N GLY A 113 -2.20 7.57 15.97
CA GLY A 113 -0.80 7.28 15.64
C GLY A 113 -0.41 5.79 15.66
N ALA A 114 -1.32 4.91 16.10
CA ALA A 114 -1.06 3.48 16.21
C ALA A 114 -1.24 2.73 14.87
N ASP A 115 -0.56 1.58 14.76
CA ASP A 115 -0.62 0.70 13.58
C ASP A 115 -1.71 -0.39 13.77
N PRO A 116 -2.76 -0.42 12.93
CA PRO A 116 -3.89 -1.34 13.10
C PRO A 116 -3.64 -2.75 12.53
N LEU A 117 -2.46 -3.02 11.95
CA LEU A 117 -2.22 -4.26 11.22
C LEU A 117 -2.39 -5.51 12.09
N LYS A 118 -1.93 -5.47 13.34
CA LYS A 118 -2.01 -6.61 14.27
C LYS A 118 -3.47 -6.99 14.53
N GLU A 119 -4.32 -6.00 14.76
CA GLU A 119 -5.74 -6.14 15.02
C GLU A 119 -6.48 -6.62 13.77
N ILE A 120 -6.16 -6.06 12.59
CA ILE A 120 -6.70 -6.49 11.30
C ILE A 120 -6.39 -7.96 11.05
N LEU A 121 -5.12 -8.37 11.17
CA LEU A 121 -4.69 -9.75 10.97
C LEU A 121 -5.32 -10.70 12.01
N GLY A 122 -5.41 -10.26 13.26
CA GLY A 122 -6.10 -11.00 14.32
C GLY A 122 -7.57 -11.23 14.02
N ARG A 123 -8.30 -10.19 13.61
CA ARG A 123 -9.71 -10.30 13.20
C ARG A 123 -9.88 -11.18 11.98
N PHE A 124 -9.04 -11.00 10.97
CA PHE A 124 -9.08 -11.82 9.76
C PHE A 124 -8.84 -13.31 10.06
N LYS A 125 -7.96 -13.64 11.02
CA LYS A 125 -7.77 -15.00 11.51
C LYS A 125 -9.05 -15.57 12.14
N THR A 126 -9.80 -14.78 12.90
CA THR A 126 -11.06 -15.20 13.55
C THR A 126 -12.29 -15.19 12.64
N THR A 127 -12.27 -14.46 11.51
CA THR A 127 -13.34 -14.49 10.51
C THR A 127 -13.57 -15.93 10.04
N GLN A 128 -14.82 -16.37 9.91
CA GLN A 128 -15.10 -17.74 9.47
C GLN A 128 -14.83 -17.89 7.95
N PRO A 129 -14.43 -19.08 7.47
CA PRO A 129 -14.32 -19.34 6.04
C PRO A 129 -15.64 -19.01 5.30
N GLY A 130 -15.54 -18.42 4.10
CA GLY A 130 -16.70 -17.96 3.33
C GLY A 130 -17.38 -16.69 3.87
N LYS A 131 -16.91 -16.14 5.00
CA LYS A 131 -17.36 -14.83 5.52
C LYS A 131 -16.40 -13.72 5.13
N ILE A 132 -16.84 -12.48 5.36
CA ILE A 132 -16.16 -11.29 4.86
C ILE A 132 -15.69 -10.44 6.04
N LEU A 133 -14.45 -9.95 5.98
CA LEU A 133 -13.96 -8.87 6.84
C LEU A 133 -13.97 -7.56 6.03
N CYS A 134 -14.60 -6.52 6.55
CA CYS A 134 -14.61 -5.18 5.97
C CYS A 134 -13.80 -4.22 6.84
N ILE A 135 -12.68 -3.72 6.31
CA ILE A 135 -11.85 -2.72 6.97
C ILE A 135 -12.25 -1.33 6.50
N ILE A 136 -12.63 -0.45 7.44
CA ILE A 136 -12.93 0.96 7.16
C ILE A 136 -11.68 1.78 7.47
N ASN A 137 -11.15 2.47 6.47
CA ASN A 137 -9.90 3.22 6.54
C ASN A 137 -10.01 4.59 5.86
N ASN A 138 -9.05 5.49 6.11
CA ASN A 138 -8.97 6.81 5.50
C ASN A 138 -8.13 6.84 4.20
N PHE A 139 -7.55 5.72 3.79
CA PHE A 139 -6.91 5.49 2.49
C PHE A 139 -7.11 4.05 2.01
N VAL A 140 -6.88 3.79 0.72
CA VAL A 140 -6.89 2.43 0.14
C VAL A 140 -5.65 1.65 0.62
N PRO A 141 -5.80 0.54 1.36
CA PRO A 141 -4.67 -0.17 1.94
C PRO A 141 -4.07 -1.18 0.94
N THR A 142 -3.55 -0.70 -0.20
CA THR A 142 -3.03 -1.56 -1.29
C THR A 142 -2.06 -2.65 -0.83
N PRO A 143 -1.07 -2.38 0.04
CA PRO A 143 -0.12 -3.42 0.46
C PRO A 143 -0.79 -4.52 1.30
N LEU A 144 -1.77 -4.16 2.12
CA LEU A 144 -2.56 -5.12 2.90
C LEU A 144 -3.41 -6.00 1.98
N ILE A 145 -3.97 -5.41 0.91
CA ILE A 145 -4.74 -6.14 -0.11
C ILE A 145 -3.89 -7.23 -0.73
N HIS A 146 -2.67 -6.91 -1.17
CA HIS A 146 -1.76 -7.90 -1.75
C HIS A 146 -1.34 -8.97 -0.74
N LEU A 147 -0.94 -8.55 0.47
CA LEU A 147 -0.54 -9.44 1.56
C LEU A 147 -1.62 -10.49 1.87
N LEU A 148 -2.89 -10.06 1.99
CA LEU A 148 -3.98 -10.97 2.33
C LEU A 148 -4.41 -11.86 1.16
N LYS A 149 -4.34 -11.37 -0.09
CA LYS A 149 -4.60 -12.20 -1.29
C LYS A 149 -3.62 -13.35 -1.43
N GLN A 150 -2.34 -13.13 -1.13
CA GLN A 150 -1.31 -14.17 -1.20
C GLN A 150 -1.55 -15.29 -0.18
N GLU A 151 -1.89 -14.92 1.06
CA GLU A 151 -1.98 -15.88 2.16
C GLU A 151 -3.34 -16.62 2.19
N LYS A 152 -4.47 -15.90 2.25
CA LYS A 152 -5.72 -16.48 2.78
C LYS A 152 -7.05 -15.86 2.29
N ALA A 153 -7.02 -14.70 1.65
CA ALA A 153 -8.21 -14.08 1.06
C ALA A 153 -8.46 -14.65 -0.34
N GLU A 154 -9.70 -15.02 -0.63
CA GLU A 154 -10.13 -15.55 -1.92
C GLU A 154 -10.28 -14.44 -2.94
N ASP A 155 -10.92 -13.36 -2.50
CA ASP A 155 -11.14 -12.17 -3.31
C ASP A 155 -11.19 -10.93 -2.42
N THR A 156 -10.99 -9.75 -3.01
CA THR A 156 -11.04 -8.48 -2.31
C THR A 156 -11.74 -7.42 -3.13
N PHE A 157 -12.45 -6.51 -2.47
CA PHE A 157 -13.10 -5.39 -3.13
C PHE A 157 -12.89 -4.09 -2.34
N VAL A 158 -12.68 -2.98 -3.04
CA VAL A 158 -12.56 -1.66 -2.40
C VAL A 158 -13.73 -0.79 -2.84
N GLU A 159 -14.55 -0.39 -1.88
CA GLU A 159 -15.61 0.60 -2.09
C GLU A 159 -15.14 1.96 -1.56
N THR A 160 -15.19 2.98 -2.40
CA THR A 160 -14.88 4.36 -2.01
C THR A 160 -16.17 5.09 -1.66
N PHE A 161 -16.32 5.47 -0.38
CA PHE A 161 -17.48 6.24 0.10
C PHE A 161 -17.20 7.75 0.06
N SER A 162 -15.96 8.17 0.34
CA SER A 162 -15.49 9.55 0.19
C SER A 162 -13.97 9.59 0.03
N ASP A 163 -13.41 10.78 -0.20
CA ASP A 163 -11.94 10.98 -0.28
C ASP A 163 -11.17 10.57 0.99
N LYS A 164 -11.86 10.36 2.11
CA LYS A 164 -11.27 9.95 3.41
C LYS A 164 -11.97 8.74 4.02
N GLU A 165 -12.76 8.02 3.23
CA GLU A 165 -13.51 6.87 3.72
C GLU A 165 -13.57 5.77 2.66
N PHE A 166 -12.82 4.70 2.93
CA PHE A 166 -12.63 3.56 2.05
C PHE A 166 -12.98 2.29 2.81
N TYR A 167 -13.76 1.42 2.18
CA TYR A 167 -14.20 0.14 2.71
C TYR A 167 -13.50 -0.94 1.91
N THR A 168 -12.60 -1.68 2.56
CA THR A 168 -11.88 -2.78 1.93
C THR A 168 -12.43 -4.10 2.44
N TYR A 169 -13.09 -4.83 1.56
CA TYR A 169 -13.70 -6.12 1.82
C TYR A 169 -12.71 -7.24 1.46
N PHE A 170 -12.58 -8.21 2.36
CA PHE A 170 -11.77 -9.41 2.20
C PHE A 170 -12.67 -10.64 2.35
N LEU A 171 -12.89 -11.39 1.26
CA LEU A 171 -13.57 -12.67 1.31
C LEU A 171 -12.56 -13.73 1.79
N LYS A 172 -12.85 -14.41 2.90
CA LYS A 172 -11.97 -15.46 3.41
C LYS A 172 -12.20 -16.76 2.65
N LYS A 173 -11.12 -17.35 2.11
CA LYS A 173 -11.16 -18.64 1.40
C LYS A 173 -11.92 -19.67 2.23
N GLU A 174 -12.82 -20.40 1.58
CA GLU A 174 -13.39 -21.61 2.16
C GLU A 174 -12.25 -22.60 2.46
N LYS A 175 -12.28 -23.23 3.64
CA LYS A 175 -11.39 -24.35 3.91
C LYS A 175 -11.91 -25.52 3.09
N GLU A 176 -11.24 -25.87 1.98
CA GLU A 176 -11.42 -27.19 1.40
C GLU A 176 -11.13 -28.23 2.49
N ALA A 177 -12.02 -29.22 2.62
CA ALA A 177 -11.90 -30.30 3.58
C ALA A 177 -10.71 -31.19 3.22
N SER A 178 -9.51 -30.74 3.58
CA SER A 178 -8.31 -31.55 3.68
C SER A 178 -7.72 -31.34 5.06
N GLN A 179 -7.66 -32.43 5.81
CA GLN A 179 -7.03 -32.49 7.13
C GLN A 179 -5.55 -32.11 7.02
N SER A 180 -5.19 -31.04 7.72
CA SER A 180 -3.87 -30.82 8.32
C SER A 180 -4.09 -29.76 9.39
N SER A 181 -4.26 -30.16 10.65
CA SER A 181 -3.15 -30.38 11.60
C SER A 181 -2.37 -29.09 11.86
N GLU A 182 -2.28 -28.75 13.13
CA GLU A 182 -1.37 -27.76 13.71
C GLU A 182 0.03 -27.82 13.06
N THR A 183 0.69 -26.67 12.88
CA THR A 183 2.04 -26.45 12.29
C THR A 183 2.18 -26.36 10.75
N ALA A 184 1.33 -25.59 10.08
CA ALA A 184 1.81 -24.78 8.96
C ALA A 184 2.32 -23.45 9.56
N GLU A 185 3.62 -23.34 9.80
CA GLU A 185 4.24 -22.09 10.24
C GLU A 185 3.87 -20.98 9.26
N GLU A 186 2.97 -20.08 9.66
CA GLU A 186 2.63 -18.89 8.89
C GLU A 186 3.93 -18.13 8.59
N LYS A 187 4.15 -17.74 7.32
CA LYS A 187 5.34 -16.98 6.91
C LYS A 187 5.47 -15.67 7.67
N LEU A 188 4.34 -15.09 8.08
CA LEU A 188 4.25 -13.88 8.89
C LEU A 188 3.57 -14.20 10.22
N GLN A 189 4.28 -13.94 11.33
CA GLN A 189 3.75 -14.15 12.68
C GLN A 189 3.88 -12.88 13.52
N MET A 190 2.76 -12.47 14.11
CA MET A 190 2.70 -11.41 15.11
C MET A 190 2.81 -12.03 16.49
N ASN A 191 3.94 -11.82 17.15
CA ASN A 191 4.30 -12.47 18.40
C ASN A 191 4.26 -11.49 19.58
N ASP A 192 3.83 -11.98 20.73
CA ASP A 192 4.07 -11.30 22.01
C ASP A 192 5.57 -11.31 22.36
N GLU A 193 5.93 -10.61 23.44
CA GLU A 193 7.32 -10.44 23.84
C GLU A 193 7.99 -11.79 24.19
N GLU A 194 7.29 -12.67 24.88
CA GLU A 194 7.82 -13.97 25.30
C GLU A 194 8.06 -14.89 24.11
N SER A 195 7.08 -15.02 23.21
CA SER A 195 7.19 -15.85 22.01
C SER A 195 8.25 -15.30 21.05
N PHE A 196 8.35 -13.98 20.92
CA PHE A 196 9.39 -13.36 20.09
C PHE A 196 10.79 -13.58 20.67
N ALA A 197 10.95 -13.46 22.01
CA ALA A 197 12.22 -13.74 22.68
C ALA A 197 12.63 -15.21 22.53
N ALA A 198 11.69 -16.15 22.65
CA ALA A 198 11.93 -17.57 22.44
C ALA A 198 12.44 -17.84 21.02
N ILE A 199 11.85 -17.20 20.00
CA ILE A 199 12.31 -17.37 18.62
C ILE A 199 13.70 -16.78 18.39
N CYS A 200 13.96 -15.57 18.92
CA CYS A 200 15.29 -14.97 18.86
C CYS A 200 16.35 -15.90 19.48
N SER A 201 16.02 -16.64 20.55
CA SER A 201 16.96 -17.52 21.24
C SER A 201 17.42 -18.74 20.43
N HIS A 202 16.75 -19.08 19.32
CA HIS A 202 17.21 -20.13 18.40
C HIS A 202 18.46 -19.72 17.61
N PHE A 203 18.73 -18.42 17.50
CA PHE A 203 19.89 -17.89 16.80
C PHE A 203 20.93 -17.42 17.81
N THR A 204 22.17 -17.89 17.65
CA THR A 204 23.29 -17.36 18.44
C THR A 204 23.62 -15.93 18.04
N LYS A 205 24.45 -15.24 18.84
CA LYS A 205 24.89 -13.86 18.55
C LYS A 205 25.60 -13.75 17.20
N ASP A 206 26.39 -14.76 16.83
CA ASP A 206 27.10 -14.78 15.54
C ASP A 206 26.16 -15.10 14.37
N GLN A 207 25.03 -15.76 14.64
CA GLN A 207 23.99 -16.07 13.67
C GLN A 207 22.93 -14.98 13.52
N THR A 208 23.02 -13.91 14.31
CA THR A 208 22.05 -12.81 14.30
C THR A 208 22.72 -11.53 13.85
N LYS A 209 22.31 -11.00 12.69
CA LYS A 209 22.70 -9.65 12.28
C LYS A 209 21.65 -8.67 12.77
N GLU A 210 22.06 -7.68 13.56
CA GLU A 210 21.15 -6.64 14.05
C GLU A 210 21.31 -5.35 13.25
N ILE A 211 20.18 -4.77 12.82
CA ILE A 211 20.12 -3.47 12.17
C ILE A 211 19.07 -2.57 12.84
N ASP A 212 19.34 -1.27 12.84
CA ASP A 212 18.39 -0.25 13.29
C ASP A 212 18.07 0.67 12.12
N VAL A 213 16.80 0.68 11.71
CA VAL A 213 16.32 1.48 10.58
C VAL A 213 15.39 2.60 11.01
N ARG A 214 15.28 2.85 12.32
CA ARG A 214 14.35 3.85 12.86
C ARG A 214 14.67 5.25 12.35
N GLU A 215 15.94 5.60 12.18
CA GLU A 215 16.37 6.93 11.74
C GLU A 215 16.41 7.13 10.22
N LEU A 216 16.04 6.11 9.44
CA LEU A 216 16.07 6.19 7.98
C LEU A 216 14.75 6.74 7.43
N GLU A 217 14.87 7.75 6.56
CA GLU A 217 13.75 8.27 5.77
C GLU A 217 13.30 7.26 4.72
N MET A 218 12.00 7.24 4.40
CA MET A 218 11.46 6.35 3.37
C MET A 218 12.01 6.68 1.98
N PRO A 219 12.40 5.69 1.15
CA PRO A 219 12.26 4.23 1.31
C PRO A 219 13.46 3.50 1.97
N GLY A 220 14.36 4.22 2.63
CA GLY A 220 15.62 3.73 3.21
C GLY A 220 15.50 2.47 4.07
N PRO A 221 14.54 2.37 5.03
CA PRO A 221 14.37 1.17 5.84
C PRO A 221 14.22 -0.10 5.01
N MET A 222 13.34 -0.06 4.00
CA MET A 222 13.05 -1.22 3.14
C MET A 222 14.27 -1.61 2.30
N GLN A 223 14.97 -0.63 1.72
CA GLN A 223 16.16 -0.88 0.90
C GLN A 223 17.27 -1.55 1.70
N LEU A 224 17.53 -1.05 2.91
CA LEU A 224 18.55 -1.64 3.77
C LEU A 224 18.16 -3.06 4.19
N ILE A 225 16.92 -3.28 4.62
CA ILE A 225 16.47 -4.62 5.03
C ILE A 225 16.58 -5.62 3.87
N LEU A 226 16.13 -5.27 2.66
CA LEU A 226 16.21 -6.16 1.51
C LEU A 226 17.65 -6.50 1.12
N ALA A 227 18.55 -5.49 1.09
CA ALA A 227 19.97 -5.71 0.81
C ALA A 227 20.61 -6.64 1.85
N GLU A 228 20.29 -6.43 3.12
CA GLU A 228 20.78 -7.26 4.23
C GLU A 228 20.27 -8.70 4.15
N LEU A 229 19.01 -8.91 3.76
CA LEU A 229 18.43 -10.23 3.56
C LEU A 229 19.02 -10.99 2.36
N GLU A 230 19.48 -10.29 1.34
CA GLU A 230 20.16 -10.87 0.19
C GLU A 230 21.54 -11.41 0.59
N GLU A 231 22.31 -10.65 1.37
CA GLU A 231 23.63 -11.03 1.88
C GLU A 231 23.58 -12.00 3.07
N LEU A 232 22.42 -12.15 3.72
CA LEU A 232 22.27 -13.00 4.91
C LEU A 232 22.57 -14.49 4.60
N PRO A 233 23.53 -15.11 5.30
CA PRO A 233 23.85 -16.52 5.12
C PRO A 233 22.68 -17.44 5.53
N VAL A 234 22.67 -18.65 4.99
CA VAL A 234 21.69 -19.69 5.39
C VAL A 234 21.88 -20.01 6.88
N GLY A 235 20.77 -20.17 7.61
CA GLY A 235 20.77 -20.42 9.06
C GLY A 235 21.06 -19.20 9.93
N HIS A 236 21.12 -18.00 9.34
CA HIS A 236 21.22 -16.73 10.07
C HIS A 236 19.89 -15.99 10.06
N ALA A 237 19.71 -15.09 11.02
CA ALA A 237 18.55 -14.22 11.13
C ALA A 237 18.95 -12.74 11.12
N LEU A 238 18.08 -11.91 10.55
CA LEU A 238 18.17 -10.47 10.58
C LEU A 238 17.21 -9.94 11.64
N TYR A 239 17.76 -9.36 12.70
CA TYR A 239 17.02 -8.64 13.74
C TYR A 239 16.93 -7.15 13.38
N ILE A 240 15.73 -6.60 13.41
CA ILE A 240 15.44 -5.26 12.89
C ILE A 240 14.70 -4.45 13.95
N ASN A 241 15.26 -3.29 14.30
CA ASN A 241 14.54 -2.27 15.06
C ASN A 241 13.88 -1.28 14.08
N HIS A 242 12.56 -1.14 14.15
CA HIS A 242 11.74 -0.35 13.23
C HIS A 242 10.73 0.55 13.98
N LYS A 243 10.33 1.68 13.39
CA LYS A 243 9.38 2.63 14.02
C LYS A 243 7.90 2.18 13.94
N ARG A 244 7.57 1.33 12.97
CA ARG A 244 6.19 0.87 12.65
C ARG A 244 6.25 -0.41 11.83
N VAL A 245 5.14 -1.11 11.58
CA VAL A 245 5.20 -2.33 10.76
C VAL A 245 5.35 -1.97 9.26
N PRO A 246 6.41 -2.41 8.57
CA PRO A 246 6.63 -2.06 7.17
C PRO A 246 5.82 -2.96 6.22
N VAL A 247 4.51 -2.70 6.06
CA VAL A 247 3.61 -3.55 5.25
C VAL A 247 4.12 -3.80 3.82
N TYR A 248 4.68 -2.78 3.16
CA TYR A 248 5.29 -2.92 1.82
C TYR A 248 6.45 -3.93 1.80
N LEU A 249 7.27 -3.99 2.86
CA LEU A 249 8.31 -5.01 2.97
C LEU A 249 7.69 -6.39 3.12
N LEU A 250 6.61 -6.52 3.90
CA LEU A 250 5.94 -7.81 4.09
C LEU A 250 5.36 -8.35 2.80
N GLU A 251 4.78 -7.48 1.96
CA GLU A 251 4.32 -7.79 0.62
C GLU A 251 5.47 -8.33 -0.27
N GLU A 252 6.60 -7.64 -0.29
CA GLU A 252 7.80 -8.06 -1.04
C GLU A 252 8.41 -9.39 -0.56
N LEU A 253 8.19 -9.75 0.71
CA LEU A 253 8.70 -10.98 1.31
C LEU A 253 7.71 -12.16 1.21
N ALA A 254 6.42 -11.92 0.98
CA ALA A 254 5.38 -12.95 0.99
C ALA A 254 5.61 -14.06 -0.05
N ASP A 255 6.10 -13.70 -1.24
CA ASP A 255 6.42 -14.66 -2.31
C ASP A 255 7.82 -15.30 -2.17
N LYS A 256 8.62 -14.84 -1.21
CA LYS A 256 9.97 -15.33 -0.96
C LYS A 256 9.96 -16.40 0.14
N ASN A 257 11.08 -17.11 0.27
CA ASN A 257 11.25 -18.18 1.27
C ASN A 257 11.78 -17.63 2.62
N TYR A 258 11.14 -16.58 3.12
CA TYR A 258 11.47 -15.98 4.41
C TYR A 258 10.36 -16.25 5.42
N GLN A 259 10.76 -16.43 6.67
CA GLN A 259 9.90 -16.39 7.84
C GLN A 259 10.10 -15.05 8.55
N VAL A 260 9.01 -14.38 8.87
CA VAL A 260 8.95 -13.03 9.45
C VAL A 260 8.20 -13.10 10.77
N HIS A 261 8.90 -12.78 11.84
CA HIS A 261 8.31 -12.60 13.17
C HIS A 261 8.34 -11.12 13.54
N ILE A 262 7.21 -10.61 14.03
CA ILE A 262 7.05 -9.21 14.39
C ILE A 262 6.56 -9.12 15.82
N ASN A 263 7.26 -8.34 16.63
CA ASN A 263 6.84 -7.94 17.96
C ASN A 263 6.55 -6.45 17.95
N ASN A 264 5.26 -6.11 17.85
CA ASN A 264 4.77 -4.75 17.94
C ASN A 264 4.48 -4.41 19.41
N ARG A 265 5.39 -3.65 20.04
CA ARG A 265 5.34 -3.34 21.48
C ARG A 265 4.49 -2.10 21.75
N GLU A 266 4.78 -1.03 21.03
CA GLU A 266 4.21 0.31 21.22
C GLU A 266 4.55 1.18 20.00
N GLU A 267 3.92 2.35 19.90
CA GLU A 267 4.15 3.30 18.82
C GLU A 267 5.64 3.71 18.76
N GLY A 268 6.27 3.57 17.59
CA GLY A 268 7.70 3.85 17.42
C GLY A 268 8.64 2.69 17.77
N ASN A 269 8.13 1.56 18.28
CA ASN A 269 8.94 0.44 18.79
C ASN A 269 8.43 -0.91 18.27
N VAL A 270 8.82 -1.23 17.04
CA VAL A 270 8.55 -2.50 16.39
C VAL A 270 9.87 -3.25 16.24
N LYS A 271 9.87 -4.51 16.71
CA LYS A 271 10.99 -5.43 16.53
C LYS A 271 10.59 -6.49 15.52
N MET A 272 11.49 -6.80 14.59
CA MET A 272 11.27 -7.85 13.62
C MET A 272 12.46 -8.82 13.59
N LEU A 273 12.17 -10.08 13.33
CA LEU A 273 13.16 -11.10 13.06
C LEU A 273 12.81 -11.77 11.74
N ILE A 274 13.73 -11.77 10.79
CA ILE A 274 13.54 -12.34 9.46
C ILE A 274 14.65 -13.34 9.16
N PHE A 275 14.31 -14.54 8.73
CA PHE A 275 15.29 -15.56 8.35
C PHE A 275 14.77 -16.42 7.19
N LYS A 276 15.70 -17.02 6.44
CA LYS A 276 15.37 -17.94 5.34
C LYS A 276 14.96 -19.29 5.93
N LYS A 277 13.91 -19.90 5.37
CA LYS A 277 13.51 -21.27 5.70
C LYS A 277 14.31 -22.31 4.92
#